data_AF-A0AAE0AB32-F1
#
_entry.id   AF-A0AAE0AB32-F1
#
_cell.length_a   1.000
_cell.length_b   1.000
_cell.length_c   1.000
_cell.angle_alpha   90.00
_cell.angle_beta   90.00
_cell.angle_gamma   90.00
#
_symmetry.space_group_name_H-M   'P 1'
#
loop_
_entity.id
_entity.type
_entity.pdbx_description
1 polymer ?
#
loop_
_entity_poly.entity_id
_entity_poly.type
_entity_poly.pdbx_seq_one_letter_code
_entity_poly.pdbx_strand_id
1 'polypeptide(L)'
;MGKVVTGRKGGCLFREGKFKLWLECPRVHALLNHLASERYRDLRYDMNMHYRSFSSMEVALENPFKNVRQEDWVWLCKEIFSAEWYQSPV
;
A
#
# COMPACT_ATOMS: atom_id res chain seq x y z
N MET A 1 -22.99 -16.74 -40.34
CA MET A 1 -23.98 -16.50 -39.26
C MET A 1 -23.39 -16.94 -37.93
N GLY A 2 -22.74 -16.04 -37.19
CA GLY A 2 -22.23 -16.31 -35.85
C GLY A 2 -23.20 -15.74 -34.81
N LYS A 3 -23.61 -16.55 -33.84
CA LYS A 3 -24.57 -16.15 -32.80
C LYS A 3 -23.95 -15.07 -31.90
N VAL A 4 -24.66 -13.95 -31.74
CA VAL A 4 -24.38 -12.95 -30.71
C VAL A 4 -24.98 -13.46 -29.41
N VAL A 5 -24.14 -13.81 -28.45
CA VAL A 5 -24.56 -14.08 -27.07
C VAL A 5 -24.39 -12.77 -26.28
N THR A 6 -25.49 -12.05 -26.09
CA THR A 6 -25.56 -10.90 -25.19
C THR A 6 -25.57 -11.38 -23.74
N GLY A 7 -24.39 -11.42 -23.11
CA GLY A 7 -24.24 -11.59 -21.66
C GLY A 7 -23.61 -10.33 -21.05
N ARG A 8 -24.34 -9.61 -20.19
CA ARG A 8 -23.83 -8.42 -19.49
C ARG A 8 -22.93 -8.79 -18.31
N LYS A 9 -21.80 -8.09 -18.27
CA LYS A 9 -20.98 -7.64 -17.13
C LYS A 9 -20.21 -8.71 -16.34
N GLY A 10 -18.93 -8.84 -16.70
CA GLY A 10 -17.89 -9.41 -15.84
C GLY A 10 -16.71 -9.99 -16.61
N GLY A 11 -16.20 -9.30 -17.65
CA GLY A 11 -15.07 -9.78 -18.44
C GLY A 11 -13.85 -8.89 -18.27
N CYS A 12 -12.78 -9.41 -17.68
CA CYS A 12 -11.45 -8.81 -17.81
C CYS A 12 -10.94 -9.07 -19.23
N LEU A 13 -10.96 -8.04 -20.08
CA LEU A 13 -10.33 -8.07 -21.40
C LEU A 13 -8.82 -7.94 -21.25
N PHE A 14 -8.09 -9.03 -21.43
CA PHE A 14 -6.64 -9.05 -21.51
C PHE A 14 -6.20 -8.66 -22.92
N ARG A 15 -5.53 -7.51 -23.08
CA ARG A 15 -4.72 -7.18 -24.26
C ARG A 15 -3.44 -6.48 -23.81
N GLU A 16 -2.30 -7.02 -24.25
CA GLU A 16 -1.00 -6.33 -24.36
C GLU A 16 -0.50 -5.60 -23.10
N GLY A 17 -0.34 -6.34 -21.99
CA GLY A 17 0.48 -5.87 -20.85
C GLY A 17 -0.08 -4.68 -20.07
N LYS A 18 -1.30 -4.22 -20.35
CA LYS A 18 -1.98 -3.16 -19.61
C LYS A 18 -3.28 -3.68 -19.02
N PHE A 19 -3.31 -3.89 -17.71
CA PHE A 19 -4.55 -4.22 -17.01
C PHE A 19 -5.36 -2.94 -16.80
N LYS A 20 -6.66 -2.97 -17.13
CA LYS A 20 -7.60 -1.90 -16.79
C LYS A 20 -8.40 -2.33 -15.56
N LEU A 21 -8.25 -1.60 -14.47
CA LEU A 21 -9.07 -1.80 -13.27
C LEU A 21 -10.32 -0.94 -13.36
N TRP A 22 -11.48 -1.56 -13.13
CA TRP A 22 -12.74 -0.85 -13.02
C TRP A 22 -13.06 -0.63 -11.55
N LEU A 23 -12.54 0.46 -10.99
CA LEU A 23 -12.72 0.81 -9.57
C LEU A 23 -14.17 1.11 -9.21
N GLU A 24 -15.02 1.47 -10.19
CA GLU A 24 -16.46 1.63 -10.01
C GLU A 24 -17.19 0.32 -9.66
N CYS A 25 -16.57 -0.84 -9.91
CA CYS A 25 -17.13 -2.12 -9.49
C CYS A 25 -16.87 -2.35 -7.99
N PRO A 26 -17.91 -2.45 -7.13
CA PRO A 26 -17.71 -2.55 -5.69
C PRO A 26 -16.85 -3.74 -5.26
N ARG A 27 -16.96 -4.88 -5.97
CA ARG A 27 -16.16 -6.08 -5.68
C ARG A 27 -14.68 -5.89 -6.01
N VAL A 28 -14.37 -5.23 -7.13
CA VAL A 28 -12.98 -4.93 -7.53
C VAL A 28 -12.37 -3.94 -6.54
N HIS A 29 -13.12 -2.91 -6.16
CA HIS A 29 -12.68 -1.94 -5.16
C HIS A 29 -12.42 -2.58 -3.80
N ALA A 30 -13.33 -3.41 -3.29
CA ALA A 30 -13.16 -4.08 -2.01
C ALA A 30 -11.96 -5.04 -2.01
N LEU A 31 -11.76 -5.79 -3.10
CA LEU A 31 -10.60 -6.67 -3.24
C LEU A 31 -9.28 -5.88 -3.26
N LEU A 32 -9.22 -4.78 -4.01
CA LEU A 32 -8.02 -3.94 -4.06
C LEU A 32 -7.71 -3.32 -2.70
N ASN A 33 -8.72 -2.83 -1.98
CA ASN A 33 -8.53 -2.28 -0.64
C ASN A 33 -8.05 -3.36 0.35
N HIS A 34 -8.60 -4.57 0.26
CA HIS A 34 -8.14 -5.68 1.09
C HIS A 34 -6.66 -6.03 0.79
N LEU A 35 -6.31 -6.27 -0.47
CA LEU A 35 -4.94 -6.60 -0.87
C LEU A 35 -3.96 -5.46 -0.56
N ALA A 36 -4.37 -4.21 -0.76
CA ALA A 36 -3.58 -3.05 -0.40
C ALA A 36 -3.41 -2.95 1.12
N SER A 37 -4.45 -3.24 1.91
CA SER A 37 -4.39 -3.20 3.37
C SER A 37 -3.46 -4.26 3.96
N GLU A 38 -3.45 -5.47 3.39
CA GLU A 38 -2.53 -6.54 3.81
C GLU A 38 -1.09 -6.14 3.52
N ARG A 39 -0.81 -5.75 2.27
CA ARG A 39 0.53 -5.31 1.88
C ARG A 39 0.99 -4.07 2.63
N TYR A 40 0.07 -3.16 2.94
CA TYR A 40 0.36 -1.96 3.70
C TYR A 40 0.72 -2.29 5.15
N ARG A 41 0.08 -3.30 5.76
CA ARG A 41 0.42 -3.76 7.11
C ARG A 41 1.86 -4.26 7.17
N ASP A 42 2.24 -5.13 6.23
CA ASP A 42 3.59 -5.67 6.16
C ASP A 42 4.61 -4.57 5.88
N LEU A 43 4.33 -3.70 4.90
CA LEU A 43 5.20 -2.57 4.56
C LEU A 43 5.37 -1.61 5.75
N ARG A 44 4.29 -1.33 6.48
CA ARG A 44 4.31 -0.46 7.66
C ARG A 44 5.10 -1.09 8.81
N TYR A 45 5.00 -2.40 9.00
CA TYR A 45 5.82 -3.13 9.96
C TYR A 45 7.32 -3.02 9.60
N ASP A 46 7.68 -3.29 8.35
CA ASP A 46 9.06 -3.20 7.87
C ASP A 46 9.62 -1.78 8.02
N MET A 47 8.83 -0.75 7.70
CA MET A 47 9.23 0.65 7.90
C MET A 47 9.48 0.98 9.37
N ASN A 48 8.63 0.48 10.28
CA ASN A 48 8.83 0.69 11.71
C ASN A 48 10.07 -0.05 12.24
N MET A 49 10.34 -1.26 11.73
CA MET A 49 11.56 -2.01 12.08
C MET A 49 12.82 -1.31 11.57
N HIS A 50 12.77 -0.77 10.36
CA HIS A 50 13.85 0.06 9.81
C HIS A 50 14.07 1.31 10.68
N TYR A 51 13.01 2.04 11.03
CA TYR A 51 13.09 3.19 11.94
C TYR A 51 13.73 2.81 13.29
N ARG A 52 13.30 1.70 13.91
CA ARG A 52 13.83 1.20 15.18
C ARG A 52 15.27 0.72 15.13
N SER A 53 15.83 0.49 13.94
CA SER A 53 17.23 0.06 13.79
C SER A 53 18.22 1.19 14.03
N PHE A 54 17.77 2.45 13.99
CA PHE A 54 18.60 3.62 14.21
C PHE A 54 18.70 3.98 15.69
N SER A 55 19.88 4.45 16.10
CA SER A 55 20.15 4.85 17.49
C SER A 55 19.55 6.21 17.86
N SER A 56 19.21 7.05 16.88
CA SER A 56 18.64 8.37 17.12
C SER A 56 17.67 8.80 16.00
N MET A 57 16.81 9.78 16.32
CA MET A 57 15.84 10.34 15.38
C MET A 57 16.54 11.03 14.21
N GLU A 58 17.64 11.76 14.46
CA GLU A 58 18.39 12.48 13.44
C GLU A 58 18.93 11.52 12.37
N VAL A 59 19.52 10.40 12.82
CA VAL A 59 20.01 9.36 11.90
C VAL A 59 18.85 8.73 11.14
N ALA A 60 17.72 8.46 11.79
CA ALA A 60 16.55 7.91 11.12
C ALA A 60 16.03 8.84 10.02
N LEU A 61 15.95 10.15 10.28
CA LEU A 61 15.45 11.13 9.32
C LEU A 61 16.30 11.20 8.05
N GLU A 62 17.61 11.01 8.13
CA GLU A 62 18.50 11.05 6.95
C GLU A 62 18.47 9.76 6.11
N ASN A 63 17.87 8.68 6.63
CA ASN A 63 17.95 7.35 6.04
C ASN A 63 16.55 6.77 5.73
N PRO A 64 15.87 7.27 4.66
CA PRO A 64 14.53 6.84 4.31
C PRO A 64 14.43 5.36 3.96
N PHE A 65 13.32 4.73 4.33
CA PHE A 65 13.01 3.38 3.90
C PHE A 65 12.89 3.31 2.37
N LYS A 66 13.30 2.19 1.78
CA LYS A 66 13.34 2.00 0.32
C LYS A 66 12.04 2.44 -0.35
N ASN A 67 12.17 3.18 -1.46
CA ASN A 67 11.05 3.68 -2.27
C ASN A 67 10.05 4.60 -1.54
N VAL A 68 10.38 5.10 -0.34
CA VAL A 68 9.61 6.14 0.36
C VAL A 68 10.25 7.50 0.06
N ARG A 69 9.43 8.50 -0.26
CA ARG A 69 9.94 9.87 -0.48
C ARG A 69 10.40 10.45 0.85
N GLN A 70 11.43 11.29 0.79
CA GLN A 70 12.02 11.89 1.99
C GLN A 70 10.98 12.66 2.84
N GLU A 71 10.08 13.40 2.20
CA GLU A 71 9.01 14.14 2.89
C GLU A 71 8.04 13.23 3.66
N ASP A 72 7.62 12.12 3.03
CA ASP A 72 6.74 11.13 3.63
C ASP A 72 7.45 10.40 4.77
N TRP A 73 8.73 10.07 4.59
CA TRP A 73 9.55 9.43 5.61
C TRP A 73 9.72 10.30 6.86
N VAL A 74 10.02 11.59 6.68
CA VAL A 74 10.15 12.56 7.77
C VAL A 74 8.85 12.64 8.56
N TRP A 75 7.71 12.72 7.88
CA TRP A 75 6.40 12.72 8.52
C TRP A 75 6.14 11.42 9.29
N LEU A 76 6.42 10.25 8.69
CA LEU A 76 6.25 8.96 9.35
C LEU A 76 7.08 8.84 10.64
N CYS A 77 8.35 9.26 10.61
CA CYS A 77 9.22 9.22 11.78
C CYS A 77 8.71 10.14 12.90
N LYS A 78 8.30 11.36 12.56
CA LYS A 78 7.92 12.40 13.53
C LYS A 78 6.53 12.22 14.12
N GLU A 79 5.57 11.74 13.33
CA GLU A 79 4.15 11.71 13.71
C GLU A 79 3.63 10.31 14.04
N ILE A 80 4.21 9.27 13.43
CA ILE A 80 3.71 7.90 13.56
C ILE A 80 4.66 7.05 14.40
N PHE A 81 5.91 6.93 14.00
CA PHE A 81 6.85 5.99 14.62
C PHE A 81 7.40 6.49 15.95
N SER A 82 7.45 7.80 16.18
CA SER A 82 7.74 8.39 17.49
C SER A 82 6.57 8.25 18.48
N ALA A 83 5.34 8.01 18.00
CA ALA A 83 4.16 8.17 18.82
C ALA A 83 3.96 6.99 19.78
N GLU A 84 3.67 7.29 21.05
CA GLU A 84 3.51 6.29 22.11
C GLU A 84 2.40 5.27 21.80
N TRP A 85 1.27 5.73 21.26
CA TRP A 85 0.14 4.88 20.88
C TRP A 85 0.49 3.86 19.79
N TYR A 86 1.52 4.16 18.99
CA TYR A 86 1.96 3.28 17.92
C TYR A 86 3.04 2.29 18.38
N GLN A 87 3.81 2.65 19.40
CA GLN A 87 4.86 1.81 19.98
C GLN A 87 4.32 0.80 21.00
N SER A 88 3.04 0.92 21.40
CA SER A 88 2.39 0.00 22.31
C SER A 88 2.26 -1.39 21.68
N PRO A 89 2.71 -2.48 22.34
CA PRO A 89 2.46 -3.83 21.86
C PRO A 89 0.95 -4.12 21.92
N VAL A 90 0.37 -4.47 20.76
CA VAL A 90 -1.00 -5.00 20.66
C VAL A 90 -1.08 -6.37 21.34
#